data_AF-A0A520WX28-F1
#
_entry.id   AF-A0A520WX28-F1
#
_cell.length_a   1.000
_cell.length_b   1.000
_cell.length_c   1.000
_cell.angle_alpha   90.00
_cell.angle_beta   90.00
_cell.angle_gamma   90.00
#
_symmetry.space_group_name_H-M   'P 1'
#
loop_
_entity.id
_entity.type
_entity.pdbx_description
1 polymer ?
#
loop_
_entity_poly.entity_id
_entity_poly.type
_entity_poly.pdbx_seq_one_letter_code
_entity_poly.pdbx_strand_id
1 'polypeptide(L)'
;MQRRSAKGWPAVCSSAARPSYWKPPAREHMADRPLQGVGVLVTRPRTQAIELVDAIEAQGGNAYCFPVLDIAPLDELEVREMAGQLNTPDIVIFVSRNAVEYGIEHTDGGKIAAIGPATARSVRAAGRVVDISSAAGYDSEHLLAEDALRQVSGRRIRIIRGPRGRELLADTLRERGALVDYLSVYERRLPAVGAETLADLECRWRQGHINVVTIMSVQSLVNLAKLLPAWCAGQLESTPLVTPAGRVLKEALDRYPASRPILAPGPGAADMVQAIIALQSTDSGIAP
;
A
#
# COMPACT_ATOMS: atom_id res chain seq x y z
N MET A 1 24.00 -7.16 -26.33
CA MET A 1 23.07 -8.10 -27.00
C MET A 1 22.64 -9.12 -25.95
N GLN A 2 21.39 -9.37 -25.56
CA GLN A 2 20.06 -9.07 -26.11
C GLN A 2 19.14 -8.56 -24.98
N ARG A 3 18.30 -7.56 -25.30
CA ARG A 3 17.26 -7.04 -24.42
C ARG A 3 16.12 -8.05 -24.33
N ARG A 4 15.76 -8.51 -23.13
CA ARG A 4 14.52 -9.26 -22.90
C ARG A 4 13.38 -8.25 -22.74
N SER A 5 12.50 -8.22 -23.73
CA SER A 5 11.31 -7.37 -23.80
C SER A 5 10.30 -7.74 -22.71
N ALA A 6 9.86 -6.73 -21.95
CA ALA A 6 8.65 -6.80 -21.17
C ALA A 6 7.45 -7.04 -22.11
N LYS A 7 6.80 -8.20 -21.98
CA LYS A 7 5.54 -8.48 -22.69
C LYS A 7 4.43 -7.67 -22.02
N GLY A 8 4.06 -6.55 -22.64
CA GLY A 8 2.82 -5.85 -22.35
C GLY A 8 1.62 -6.74 -22.67
N TRP A 9 0.53 -6.60 -21.91
CA TRP A 9 -0.76 -7.13 -22.32
C TRP A 9 -1.27 -6.35 -23.54
N PRO A 10 -1.80 -7.02 -24.57
CA PRO A 10 -2.29 -6.33 -25.76
C PRO A 10 -3.65 -5.69 -25.50
N ALA A 11 -3.86 -4.52 -26.10
CA ALA A 11 -5.14 -3.86 -26.16
C ALA A 11 -6.12 -4.50 -27.16
N VAL A 12 -7.40 -4.34 -26.82
CA VAL A 12 -8.62 -4.30 -27.64
C VAL A 12 -9.52 -5.56 -27.70
N CYS A 13 -10.71 -5.36 -27.09
CA CYS A 13 -12.08 -5.83 -27.33
C CYS A 13 -12.50 -7.31 -27.32
N SER A 14 -13.76 -7.44 -26.83
CA SER A 14 -14.73 -8.51 -27.02
C SER A 14 -14.76 -9.60 -25.94
N SER A 15 -15.98 -10.02 -25.63
CA SER A 15 -16.35 -10.95 -24.58
C SER A 15 -15.54 -12.26 -24.60
N ALA A 16 -15.01 -12.59 -23.41
CA ALA A 16 -14.62 -13.91 -22.92
C ALA A 16 -13.32 -14.56 -23.39
N ALA A 17 -12.36 -14.67 -22.46
CA ALA A 17 -11.74 -15.95 -22.08
C ALA A 17 -11.10 -15.82 -20.68
N ARG A 18 -11.62 -16.56 -19.68
CA ARG A 18 -11.05 -16.63 -18.32
C ARG A 18 -9.82 -17.58 -18.31
N PRO A 19 -8.77 -17.32 -17.50
CA PRO A 19 -7.61 -18.20 -17.41
C PRO A 19 -7.95 -19.63 -16.95
N SER A 20 -7.21 -20.62 -17.44
CA SER A 20 -7.50 -22.07 -17.34
C SER A 20 -7.40 -22.71 -15.94
N TYR A 21 -6.99 -21.97 -14.91
CA TYR A 21 -6.97 -22.44 -13.51
C TYR A 21 -8.23 -22.01 -12.73
N TRP A 22 -9.16 -21.31 -13.37
CA TRP A 22 -10.43 -20.87 -12.81
C TRP A 22 -11.39 -22.04 -12.62
N LYS A 23 -11.79 -22.30 -11.36
CA LYS A 23 -13.05 -22.99 -11.05
C LYS A 23 -14.02 -21.96 -10.47
N PRO A 24 -15.26 -21.86 -10.97
CA PRO A 24 -16.26 -21.03 -10.32
C PRO A 24 -16.53 -21.59 -8.91
N PRO A 25 -16.69 -20.73 -7.89
CA PRO A 25 -17.13 -21.19 -6.59
C PRO A 25 -18.50 -21.88 -6.72
N ALA A 26 -18.68 -22.97 -5.96
CA ALA A 26 -19.95 -23.68 -5.88
C ALA A 26 -21.05 -22.70 -5.46
N ARG A 27 -22.24 -22.87 -6.04
CA ARG A 27 -23.42 -22.04 -5.77
C ARG A 27 -23.84 -22.18 -4.31
N GLU A 28 -23.37 -21.28 -3.46
CA GLU A 28 -23.91 -21.07 -2.12
C GLU A 28 -24.53 -19.67 -2.05
N HIS A 29 -25.86 -19.66 -1.85
CA HIS A 29 -26.75 -18.57 -1.44
C HIS A 29 -26.56 -17.18 -2.08
N MET A 30 -27.55 -16.72 -2.86
CA MET A 30 -27.72 -15.32 -3.28
C MET A 30 -28.04 -14.41 -2.07
N ALA A 31 -27.09 -14.29 -1.14
CA ALA A 31 -27.09 -13.25 -0.12
C ALA A 31 -26.46 -11.97 -0.71
N ASP A 32 -26.95 -10.83 -0.26
CA ASP A 32 -26.71 -9.49 -0.82
C ASP A 32 -25.29 -9.27 -1.38
N ARG A 33 -25.24 -8.81 -2.63
CA ARG A 33 -24.01 -8.31 -3.27
C ARG A 33 -24.03 -6.79 -3.21
N PRO A 34 -23.62 -6.18 -2.09
CA PRO A 34 -23.82 -4.74 -1.85
C PRO A 34 -23.02 -3.86 -2.80
N LEU A 35 -22.03 -4.41 -3.50
CA LEU A 35 -21.24 -3.69 -4.50
C LEU A 35 -21.63 -4.04 -5.94
N GLN A 36 -22.78 -4.69 -6.17
CA GLN A 36 -23.21 -5.06 -7.52
C GLN A 36 -23.26 -3.84 -8.44
N GLY A 37 -22.44 -3.87 -9.50
CA GLY A 37 -22.35 -2.78 -10.48
C GLY A 37 -21.44 -1.61 -10.07
N VAL A 38 -20.92 -1.60 -8.83
CA VAL A 38 -20.03 -0.56 -8.33
C VAL A 38 -18.61 -0.82 -8.81
N GLY A 39 -18.06 0.15 -9.55
CA GLY A 39 -16.69 0.14 -10.00
C GLY A 39 -15.75 0.91 -9.08
N VAL A 40 -14.66 0.27 -8.67
CA VAL A 40 -13.71 0.81 -7.70
C VAL A 40 -12.32 0.90 -8.32
N LEU A 41 -11.76 2.12 -8.38
CA LEU A 41 -10.38 2.35 -8.78
C LEU A 41 -9.45 2.03 -7.59
N VAL A 42 -8.69 0.94 -7.72
CA VAL A 42 -7.76 0.46 -6.69
C VAL A 42 -6.36 0.98 -6.97
N THR A 43 -5.86 1.91 -6.13
CA THR A 43 -4.58 2.59 -6.41
C THR A 43 -3.37 2.05 -5.64
N ARG A 44 -3.54 0.95 -4.89
CA ARG A 44 -2.44 0.33 -4.12
C ARG A 44 -1.36 -0.23 -5.06
N PRO A 45 -0.10 -0.39 -4.59
CA PRO A 45 0.91 -1.14 -5.33
C PRO A 45 0.36 -2.52 -5.73
N ARG A 46 0.77 -3.02 -6.91
CA ARG A 46 0.14 -4.20 -7.54
C ARG A 46 0.04 -5.42 -6.63
N THR A 47 1.13 -5.80 -5.97
CA THR A 47 1.18 -6.95 -5.04
C THR A 47 0.32 -6.74 -3.79
N GLN A 48 0.03 -5.48 -3.45
CA GLN A 48 -0.72 -5.06 -2.28
C GLN A 48 -2.20 -4.81 -2.56
N ALA A 49 -2.58 -4.84 -3.84
CA ALA A 49 -3.95 -4.61 -4.31
C ALA A 49 -4.78 -5.90 -4.32
N ILE A 50 -4.14 -7.08 -4.42
CA ILE A 50 -4.78 -8.38 -4.64
C ILE A 50 -5.91 -8.62 -3.63
N GLU A 51 -5.60 -8.57 -2.33
CA GLU A 51 -6.61 -8.81 -1.28
C GLU A 51 -7.80 -7.84 -1.36
N LEU A 52 -7.58 -6.59 -1.76
CA LEU A 52 -8.65 -5.59 -1.89
C LEU A 52 -9.47 -5.82 -3.15
N VAL A 53 -8.83 -6.17 -4.27
CA VAL A 53 -9.49 -6.55 -5.52
C VAL A 53 -10.41 -7.75 -5.26
N ASP A 54 -9.89 -8.81 -4.67
CA ASP A 54 -10.65 -10.02 -4.36
C ASP A 54 -11.82 -9.73 -3.42
N ALA A 55 -11.60 -8.89 -2.40
CA ALA A 55 -12.66 -8.52 -1.45
C ALA A 55 -13.77 -7.67 -2.10
N ILE A 56 -13.43 -6.78 -3.05
CA ILE A 56 -14.42 -6.00 -3.82
C ILE A 56 -15.23 -6.92 -4.73
N GLU A 57 -14.56 -7.80 -5.47
CA GLU A 57 -15.19 -8.73 -6.41
C GLU A 57 -16.07 -9.76 -5.71
N ALA A 58 -15.67 -10.22 -4.51
CA ALA A 58 -16.48 -11.10 -3.67
C ALA A 58 -17.83 -10.48 -3.27
N GLN A 59 -17.91 -9.14 -3.19
CA GLN A 59 -19.15 -8.39 -2.90
C GLN A 59 -19.92 -7.98 -4.17
N GLY A 60 -19.49 -8.44 -5.35
CA GLY A 60 -20.12 -8.15 -6.65
C GLY A 60 -19.63 -6.87 -7.34
N GLY A 61 -18.63 -6.19 -6.79
CA GLY A 61 -18.04 -4.99 -7.38
C GLY A 61 -17.07 -5.30 -8.51
N ASN A 62 -16.76 -4.26 -9.31
CA ASN A 62 -15.76 -4.30 -10.36
C ASN A 62 -14.50 -3.55 -9.89
N ALA A 63 -13.41 -4.27 -9.62
CA ALA A 63 -12.17 -3.65 -9.17
C ALA A 63 -11.25 -3.31 -10.37
N TYR A 64 -10.93 -2.03 -10.52
CA TYR A 64 -10.01 -1.51 -11.53
C TYR A 64 -8.65 -1.26 -10.89
N CYS A 65 -7.73 -2.21 -11.02
CA CYS A 65 -6.39 -2.09 -10.46
C CYS A 65 -5.53 -1.09 -11.27
N PHE A 66 -5.32 0.09 -10.69
CA PHE A 66 -4.52 1.18 -11.25
C PHE A 66 -3.47 1.65 -10.22
N PRO A 67 -2.38 0.89 -10.02
CA PRO A 67 -1.35 1.27 -9.07
C PRO A 67 -0.79 2.66 -9.39
N VAL A 68 -0.73 3.53 -8.37
CA VAL A 68 -0.13 4.87 -8.49
C VAL A 68 1.22 4.96 -7.78
N LEU A 69 1.71 3.82 -7.31
CA LEU A 69 2.99 3.68 -6.65
C LEU A 69 3.55 2.31 -7.00
N ASP A 70 4.77 2.29 -7.51
CA ASP A 70 5.52 1.06 -7.72
C ASP A 70 6.54 0.88 -6.60
N ILE A 71 6.69 -0.35 -6.14
CA ILE A 71 7.65 -0.72 -5.11
C ILE A 71 8.67 -1.63 -5.81
N ALA A 72 9.87 -1.10 -6.03
CA ALA A 72 10.94 -1.83 -6.69
C ALA A 72 12.03 -2.16 -5.67
N PRO A 73 12.56 -3.40 -5.65
CA PRO A 73 13.80 -3.67 -4.93
C PRO A 73 14.94 -2.81 -5.49
N LEU A 74 15.88 -2.46 -4.63
CA LEU A 74 17.20 -2.01 -5.10
C LEU A 74 17.99 -3.20 -5.65
N ASP A 75 19.08 -2.92 -6.36
CA ASP A 75 19.94 -3.99 -6.87
C ASP A 75 20.52 -4.82 -5.73
N GLU A 76 20.45 -6.15 -5.85
CA GLU A 76 20.84 -7.07 -4.78
C GLU A 76 22.34 -7.01 -4.47
N LEU A 77 23.19 -6.73 -5.47
CA LEU A 77 24.62 -6.57 -5.24
C LEU A 77 24.88 -5.26 -4.49
N GLU A 78 24.26 -4.15 -4.92
CA GLU A 78 24.37 -2.86 -4.23
C GLU A 78 23.91 -2.96 -2.77
N VAL A 79 22.78 -3.62 -2.51
CA VAL A 79 22.27 -3.82 -1.14
C VAL A 79 23.23 -4.66 -0.30
N ARG A 80 23.80 -5.74 -0.85
CA ARG A 80 24.80 -6.56 -0.15
C ARG A 80 26.08 -5.80 0.14
N GLU A 81 26.55 -4.98 -0.79
CA GLU A 81 27.72 -4.13 -0.60
C GLU A 81 27.48 -3.09 0.48
N MET A 82 26.33 -2.39 0.46
CA MET A 82 25.94 -1.47 1.53
C MET A 82 25.87 -2.19 2.87
N ALA A 83 25.20 -3.35 2.95
CA ALA A 83 25.08 -4.12 4.17
C ALA A 83 26.45 -4.58 4.71
N GLY A 84 27.36 -4.99 3.83
CA GLY A 84 28.72 -5.43 4.20
C GLY A 84 29.63 -4.32 4.72
N GLN A 85 29.29 -3.05 4.46
CA GLN A 85 29.99 -1.88 5.04
C GLN A 85 29.44 -1.51 6.42
N LEU A 86 28.25 -2.00 6.77
CA LEU A 86 27.64 -1.74 8.08
C LEU A 86 28.16 -2.73 9.10
N ASN A 87 28.20 -2.28 10.35
CA ASN A 87 28.50 -3.16 11.46
C ASN A 87 27.35 -4.16 11.71
N THR A 88 27.68 -5.29 12.33
CA THR A 88 26.67 -6.22 12.88
C THR A 88 25.79 -5.48 13.89
N PRO A 89 24.46 -5.45 13.71
CA PRO A 89 23.54 -4.73 14.57
C PRO A 89 23.11 -5.58 15.78
N ASP A 90 22.91 -4.92 16.92
CA ASP A 90 22.21 -5.51 18.08
C ASP A 90 20.70 -5.62 17.82
N ILE A 91 20.14 -4.63 17.10
CA ILE A 91 18.72 -4.49 16.82
C ILE A 91 18.51 -4.12 15.35
N VAL A 92 17.56 -4.77 14.69
CA VAL A 92 17.14 -4.46 13.31
C VAL A 92 15.68 -4.03 13.32
N ILE A 93 15.41 -2.82 12.84
CA ILE A 93 14.06 -2.25 12.81
C ILE A 93 13.53 -2.25 11.38
N PHE A 94 12.43 -2.96 11.15
CA PHE A 94 11.66 -2.90 9.92
C PHE A 94 10.55 -1.85 10.05
N VAL A 95 10.58 -0.85 9.16
CA VAL A 95 9.59 0.25 9.19
C VAL A 95 8.35 -0.01 8.32
N SER A 96 8.33 -1.12 7.57
CA SER A 96 7.21 -1.46 6.68
C SER A 96 7.32 -2.91 6.20
N ARG A 97 6.21 -3.49 5.73
CA ARG A 97 6.22 -4.80 5.04
C ARG A 97 7.20 -4.88 3.86
N ASN A 98 7.41 -3.78 3.13
CA ASN A 98 8.36 -3.75 2.01
C ASN A 98 9.80 -3.86 2.50
N ALA A 99 10.11 -3.26 3.64
CA ALA A 99 11.44 -3.40 4.24
C ALA A 99 11.71 -4.85 4.64
N VAL A 100 10.68 -5.58 5.08
CA VAL A 100 10.78 -7.02 5.36
C VAL A 100 11.00 -7.78 4.07
N GLU A 101 10.12 -7.60 3.08
CA GLU A 101 10.16 -8.31 1.79
C GLU A 101 11.55 -8.30 1.15
N TYR A 102 12.20 -7.13 1.12
CA TYR A 102 13.48 -6.95 0.42
C TYR A 102 14.70 -6.93 1.34
N GLY A 103 14.51 -7.04 2.66
CA GLY A 103 15.58 -6.80 3.62
C GLY A 103 15.71 -7.85 4.73
N ILE A 104 14.84 -8.87 4.77
CA ILE A 104 14.82 -9.84 5.87
C ILE A 104 16.12 -10.66 6.00
N GLU A 105 16.84 -10.84 4.91
CA GLU A 105 18.14 -11.52 4.89
C GLU A 105 19.25 -10.68 5.56
N HIS A 106 19.08 -9.36 5.66
CA HIS A 106 20.07 -8.43 6.22
C HIS A 106 19.86 -8.15 7.71
N THR A 107 19.42 -9.15 8.46
CA THR A 107 19.22 -9.05 9.92
C THR A 107 20.49 -9.29 10.72
N ASP A 108 21.45 -10.04 10.16
CA ASP A 108 22.75 -10.38 10.77
C ASP A 108 22.67 -10.85 12.23
N GLY A 109 21.58 -11.54 12.59
CA GLY A 109 21.35 -12.08 13.94
C GLY A 109 20.88 -11.06 14.99
N GLY A 110 20.68 -9.79 14.63
CA GLY A 110 20.15 -8.77 15.53
C GLY A 110 18.68 -9.02 15.90
N LYS A 111 18.26 -8.53 17.07
CA LYS A 111 16.86 -8.60 17.52
C LYS A 111 15.96 -7.82 16.58
N ILE A 112 14.84 -8.39 16.16
CA ILE A 112 13.97 -7.80 15.16
C ILE A 112 12.87 -6.96 15.82
N ALA A 113 12.85 -5.68 15.49
CA ALA A 113 11.75 -4.78 15.79
C ALA A 113 10.89 -4.51 14.55
N ALA A 114 9.58 -4.39 14.72
CA ALA A 114 8.64 -4.13 13.63
C ALA A 114 7.68 -2.97 13.96
N ILE A 115 7.58 -1.99 13.06
CA ILE A 115 6.56 -0.94 13.15
C ILE A 115 5.22 -1.48 12.63
N GLY A 116 4.31 -1.74 13.57
CA GLY A 116 2.92 -2.08 13.30
C GLY A 116 2.67 -3.55 12.95
N PRO A 117 1.40 -3.99 13.03
CA PRO A 117 1.01 -5.39 12.96
C PRO A 117 1.20 -5.98 11.56
N ALA A 118 1.05 -5.18 10.50
CA ALA A 118 1.30 -5.65 9.14
C ALA A 118 2.78 -6.01 8.93
N THR A 119 3.69 -5.17 9.39
CA THR A 119 5.13 -5.44 9.32
C THR A 119 5.51 -6.66 10.17
N ALA A 120 4.97 -6.75 11.40
CA ALA A 120 5.21 -7.89 12.28
C ALA A 120 4.68 -9.21 11.68
N ARG A 121 3.54 -9.20 10.99
CA ARG A 121 3.04 -10.36 10.25
C ARG A 121 3.97 -10.76 9.10
N SER A 122 4.49 -9.79 8.34
CA SER A 122 5.47 -10.08 7.28
C SER A 122 6.74 -10.72 7.83
N VAL A 123 7.27 -10.25 8.97
CA VAL A 123 8.45 -10.87 9.60
C VAL A 123 8.18 -12.32 9.97
N ARG A 124 7.02 -12.61 10.58
CA ARG A 124 6.62 -13.97 10.94
C ARG A 124 6.40 -14.87 9.72
N ALA A 125 5.80 -14.34 8.66
CA ALA A 125 5.60 -15.05 7.40
C ALA A 125 6.94 -15.42 6.73
N ALA A 126 7.98 -14.61 6.92
CA ALA A 126 9.36 -14.91 6.51
C ALA A 126 10.10 -15.87 7.46
N GLY A 127 9.40 -16.51 8.41
CA GLY A 127 9.97 -17.49 9.33
C GLY A 127 10.89 -16.89 10.39
N ARG A 128 10.76 -15.59 10.70
CA ARG A 128 11.54 -14.91 11.75
C ARG A 128 10.66 -14.54 12.94
N VAL A 129 11.28 -14.35 14.09
CA VAL A 129 10.61 -13.89 15.32
C VAL A 129 10.62 -12.36 15.35
N VAL A 130 9.53 -11.76 15.85
CA VAL A 130 9.48 -10.33 16.16
C VAL A 130 9.77 -10.19 17.66
N ASP A 131 10.94 -9.68 18.01
CA ASP A 131 11.39 -9.51 19.39
C ASP A 131 10.83 -8.24 20.03
N ILE A 132 10.61 -7.19 19.23
CA ILE A 132 10.18 -5.87 19.70
C ILE A 132 9.04 -5.35 18.83
N SER A 133 7.88 -5.10 19.42
CA SER A 133 6.76 -4.47 18.73
C SER A 133 5.84 -3.83 19.74
N SER A 134 5.25 -2.68 19.40
CA SER A 134 4.28 -2.03 20.28
C SER A 134 2.87 -2.58 20.11
N ALA A 135 2.20 -2.83 21.23
CA ALA A 135 0.77 -3.16 21.27
C ALA A 135 -0.11 -1.90 21.28
N ALA A 136 0.43 -0.75 21.69
CA ALA A 136 -0.32 0.48 21.90
C ALA A 136 -0.54 1.29 20.59
N GLY A 137 0.33 1.11 19.59
CA GLY A 137 0.22 1.82 18.33
C GLY A 137 1.16 1.31 17.26
N TYR A 138 1.08 1.93 16.08
CA TYR A 138 1.68 1.42 14.84
C TYR A 138 2.63 2.43 14.17
N ASP A 139 3.15 3.39 14.94
CA ASP A 139 4.05 4.44 14.48
C ASP A 139 5.42 4.39 15.22
N SER A 140 6.29 5.33 14.86
CA SER A 140 7.63 5.40 15.43
C SER A 140 7.61 5.77 16.91
N GLU A 141 6.70 6.66 17.32
CA GLU A 141 6.52 7.11 18.69
C GLU A 141 6.21 5.94 19.63
N HIS A 142 5.24 5.10 19.26
CA HIS A 142 4.86 3.93 20.06
C HIS A 142 5.99 2.90 20.13
N LEU A 143 6.68 2.65 19.01
CA LEU A 143 7.83 1.74 19.03
C LEU A 143 8.97 2.29 19.92
N LEU A 144 9.27 3.58 19.83
CA LEU A 144 10.26 4.26 20.68
C LEU A 144 9.89 4.23 22.17
N ALA A 145 8.63 4.00 22.51
CA ALA A 145 8.17 3.89 23.90
C ALA A 145 8.42 2.51 24.51
N GLU A 146 8.76 1.48 23.72
CA GLU A 146 9.08 0.14 24.22
C GLU A 146 10.37 0.12 25.04
N ASP A 147 10.38 -0.61 26.17
CA ASP A 147 11.51 -0.62 27.11
C ASP A 147 12.82 -1.05 26.44
N ALA A 148 12.75 -2.00 25.51
CA ALA A 148 13.89 -2.47 24.73
C ALA A 148 14.55 -1.37 23.87
N LEU A 149 13.85 -0.26 23.60
CA LEU A 149 14.34 0.88 22.83
C LEU A 149 14.58 2.14 23.66
N ARG A 150 14.24 2.15 24.96
CA ARG A 150 14.50 3.28 25.86
C ARG A 150 15.98 3.38 26.27
N GLN A 151 16.63 2.23 26.49
CA GLN A 151 18.01 2.15 26.96
C GLN A 151 18.90 1.50 25.90
N VAL A 152 19.29 2.29 24.90
CA VAL A 152 20.03 1.84 23.71
C VAL A 152 21.42 2.45 23.59
N SER A 153 21.93 3.10 24.63
CA SER A 153 23.27 3.71 24.61
C SER A 153 24.34 2.67 24.26
N GLY A 154 25.17 2.99 23.25
CA GLY A 154 26.21 2.11 22.73
C GLY A 154 25.73 0.96 21.83
N ARG A 155 24.41 0.74 21.71
CA ARG A 155 23.85 -0.30 20.83
C ARG A 155 23.94 0.10 19.37
N ARG A 156 24.17 -0.87 18.50
CA ARG A 156 24.12 -0.72 17.05
C ARG A 156 22.73 -1.07 16.56
N ILE A 157 22.06 -0.14 15.90
CA ILE A 157 20.71 -0.30 15.41
C ILE A 157 20.72 -0.10 13.90
N ARG A 158 20.25 -1.11 13.17
CA ARG A 158 20.03 -1.01 11.72
C ARG A 158 18.55 -0.76 11.46
N ILE A 159 18.22 0.32 10.76
CA ILE A 159 16.86 0.59 10.32
C ILE A 159 16.75 0.24 8.84
N ILE A 160 15.99 -0.80 8.53
CA ILE A 160 15.74 -1.25 7.15
C ILE A 160 14.51 -0.52 6.61
N ARG A 161 14.70 0.23 5.52
CA ARG A 161 13.70 1.15 4.97
C ARG A 161 13.85 1.33 3.46
N GLY A 162 13.08 2.26 2.90
CA GLY A 162 13.40 2.86 1.60
C GLY A 162 14.24 4.14 1.79
N PRO A 163 14.75 4.74 0.70
CA PRO A 163 15.74 5.82 0.76
C PRO A 163 15.22 7.10 1.44
N ARG A 164 13.90 7.28 1.53
CA ARG A 164 13.25 8.45 2.13
C ARG A 164 12.25 8.02 3.20
N GLY A 165 11.96 8.91 4.13
CA GLY A 165 11.12 8.63 5.29
C GLY A 165 11.32 9.63 6.41
N ARG A 166 10.63 9.39 7.52
CA ARG A 166 10.68 10.22 8.73
C ARG A 166 11.96 9.90 9.50
N GLU A 167 12.66 10.93 9.97
CA GLU A 167 13.94 10.77 10.68
C GLU A 167 13.79 10.59 12.20
N LEU A 168 12.60 10.90 12.76
CA LEU A 168 12.27 10.77 14.20
C LEU A 168 12.85 9.51 14.85
N LEU A 169 12.65 8.34 14.25
CA LEU A 169 13.10 7.07 14.82
C LEU A 169 14.62 7.05 15.01
N ALA A 170 15.39 7.41 13.98
CA ALA A 170 16.84 7.37 14.06
C ALA A 170 17.36 8.51 14.94
N ASP A 171 16.80 9.71 14.82
CA ASP A 171 17.22 10.86 15.60
C ASP A 171 17.03 10.59 17.09
N THR A 172 15.86 10.12 17.52
CA THR A 172 15.62 9.78 18.93
C THR A 172 16.50 8.63 19.43
N LEU A 173 16.79 7.61 18.61
CA LEU A 173 17.69 6.53 19.02
C LEU A 173 19.14 7.01 19.16
N ARG A 174 19.60 7.91 18.26
CA ARG A 174 20.91 8.57 18.36
C ARG A 174 21.00 9.48 19.58
N GLU A 175 19.95 10.24 19.88
CA GLU A 175 19.84 11.05 21.09
C GLU A 175 19.95 10.19 22.36
N ARG A 176 19.44 8.96 22.33
CA ARG A 176 19.60 7.94 23.39
C ARG A 176 20.97 7.26 23.41
N GLY A 177 21.89 7.68 22.55
CA GLY A 177 23.27 7.20 22.48
C GLY A 177 23.48 5.94 21.62
N ALA A 178 22.51 5.53 20.81
CA ALA A 178 22.69 4.42 19.87
C ALA A 178 23.49 4.83 18.63
N LEU A 179 24.18 3.87 18.04
CA LEU A 179 24.78 3.98 16.71
C LEU A 179 23.75 3.50 15.69
N VAL A 180 23.23 4.41 14.87
CA VAL A 180 22.09 4.09 13.98
C VAL A 180 22.50 4.19 12.52
N ASP A 181 22.45 3.04 11.84
CA ASP A 181 22.70 2.89 10.40
C ASP A 181 21.39 2.64 9.64
N TYR A 182 21.30 3.20 8.44
CA TYR A 182 20.23 2.91 7.51
C TYR A 182 20.66 1.86 6.49
N LEU A 183 19.79 0.90 6.21
CA LEU A 183 19.90 0.06 5.02
C LEU A 183 18.67 0.27 4.15
N SER A 184 18.86 0.89 3.00
CA SER A 184 17.81 1.01 2.00
C SER A 184 17.80 -0.24 1.14
N VAL A 185 16.62 -0.88 1.00
CA VAL A 185 16.49 -2.16 0.29
C VAL A 185 15.45 -2.13 -0.84
N TYR A 186 14.66 -1.06 -0.88
CA TYR A 186 13.66 -0.84 -1.90
C TYR A 186 13.49 0.65 -2.15
N GLU A 187 12.90 1.00 -3.27
CA GLU A 187 12.46 2.36 -3.53
C GLU A 187 11.02 2.41 -4.03
N ARG A 188 10.44 3.61 -3.92
CA ARG A 188 9.09 3.90 -4.36
C ARG A 188 9.18 4.76 -5.60
N ARG A 189 8.64 4.27 -6.71
CA ARG A 189 8.68 4.97 -8.00
C ARG A 189 7.27 5.32 -8.45
N LEU A 190 7.17 6.34 -9.30
CA LEU A 190 5.94 6.58 -10.04
C LEU A 190 5.85 5.48 -11.12
N PRO A 191 4.73 4.73 -11.21
CA PRO A 191 4.57 3.71 -12.24
C PRO A 191 4.63 4.29 -13.64
N ALA A 192 5.24 3.55 -14.57
CA ALA A 192 5.13 3.81 -16.00
C ALA A 192 3.80 3.24 -16.51
N VAL A 193 2.83 4.11 -16.81
CA VAL A 193 1.52 3.72 -17.32
C VAL A 193 1.47 3.97 -18.82
N GLY A 194 1.15 2.94 -19.60
CA GLY A 194 1.05 3.04 -21.05
C GLY A 194 -0.19 3.80 -21.51
N ALA A 195 -0.11 4.43 -22.69
CA ALA A 195 -1.21 5.22 -23.25
C ALA A 195 -2.52 4.42 -23.41
N GLU A 196 -2.44 3.13 -23.77
CA GLU A 196 -3.60 2.25 -23.91
C GLU A 196 -4.33 2.04 -22.57
N THR A 197 -3.59 1.85 -21.48
CA THR A 197 -4.15 1.72 -20.13
C THR A 197 -4.86 3.00 -19.69
N LEU A 198 -4.28 4.16 -19.99
CA LEU A 198 -4.89 5.45 -19.68
C LEU A 198 -6.17 5.68 -20.50
N ALA A 199 -6.17 5.30 -21.78
CA ALA A 199 -7.33 5.39 -22.64
C ALA A 199 -8.48 4.45 -22.20
N ASP A 200 -8.16 3.22 -21.79
CA ASP A 200 -9.16 2.27 -21.24
C ASP A 200 -9.75 2.80 -19.92
N LEU A 201 -8.92 3.34 -19.02
CA LEU A 201 -9.39 3.96 -17.79
C LEU A 201 -10.35 5.12 -18.06
N GLU A 202 -9.97 6.02 -18.97
CA GLU A 202 -10.83 7.15 -19.34
C GLU A 202 -12.16 6.68 -19.94
N CYS A 203 -12.12 5.71 -20.85
CA CYS A 203 -13.32 5.14 -21.48
C CYS A 203 -14.29 4.58 -20.43
N ARG A 204 -13.79 3.78 -19.48
CA ARG A 204 -14.59 3.19 -18.40
C ARG A 204 -15.19 4.23 -17.48
N TRP A 205 -14.41 5.25 -17.13
CA TRP A 205 -14.88 6.32 -16.25
C TRP A 205 -15.98 7.15 -16.94
N ARG A 206 -15.83 7.45 -18.24
CA ARG A 206 -16.88 8.10 -19.05
C ARG A 206 -18.17 7.28 -19.14
N GLN A 207 -18.07 5.96 -19.11
CA GLN A 207 -19.22 5.05 -19.12
C GLN A 207 -19.87 4.88 -17.73
N GLY A 208 -19.39 5.59 -16.71
CA GLY A 208 -19.90 5.48 -15.34
C GLY A 208 -19.45 4.20 -14.62
N HIS A 209 -18.43 3.51 -15.14
CA HIS A 209 -17.88 2.30 -14.54
C HIS A 209 -16.82 2.57 -13.46
N ILE A 210 -16.46 3.82 -13.19
CA ILE A 210 -15.63 4.17 -12.03
C ILE A 210 -16.48 5.03 -11.10
N ASN A 211 -16.81 4.51 -9.93
CA ASN A 211 -17.70 5.14 -8.97
C ASN A 211 -16.98 5.55 -7.68
N VAL A 212 -15.88 4.88 -7.34
CA VAL A 212 -15.13 5.13 -6.11
C VAL A 212 -13.63 5.01 -6.37
N VAL A 213 -12.83 5.89 -5.78
CA VAL A 213 -11.36 5.81 -5.81
C VAL A 213 -10.84 5.47 -4.41
N THR A 214 -9.93 4.51 -4.31
CA THR A 214 -9.26 4.20 -3.03
C THR A 214 -7.90 4.87 -2.96
N ILE A 215 -7.54 5.50 -1.84
CA ILE A 215 -6.25 6.20 -1.67
C ILE A 215 -5.66 5.88 -0.29
N MET A 216 -4.38 5.47 -0.26
CA MET A 216 -3.72 5.03 0.98
C MET A 216 -2.84 6.08 1.64
N SER A 217 -2.43 7.11 0.90
CA SER A 217 -1.51 8.14 1.39
C SER A 217 -1.61 9.42 0.56
N VAL A 218 -1.13 10.52 1.12
CA VAL A 218 -1.02 11.81 0.40
C VAL A 218 -0.18 11.65 -0.87
N GLN A 219 0.92 10.90 -0.80
CA GLN A 219 1.74 10.62 -1.98
C GLN A 219 0.95 9.87 -3.07
N SER A 220 0.08 8.93 -2.68
CA SER A 220 -0.78 8.21 -3.63
C SER A 220 -1.77 9.15 -4.32
N LEU A 221 -2.37 10.10 -3.60
CA LEU A 221 -3.25 11.11 -4.18
C LEU A 221 -2.51 12.02 -5.17
N VAL A 222 -1.34 12.50 -4.78
CA VAL A 222 -0.47 13.33 -5.65
C VAL A 222 -0.07 12.56 -6.91
N ASN A 223 0.33 11.29 -6.77
CA ASN A 223 0.72 10.46 -7.90
C ASN A 223 -0.47 10.15 -8.82
N LEU A 224 -1.64 9.85 -8.27
CA LEU A 224 -2.85 9.61 -9.05
C LEU A 224 -3.13 10.81 -9.98
N ALA A 225 -3.18 12.01 -9.43
CA ALA A 225 -3.46 13.21 -10.22
C ALA A 225 -2.38 13.55 -11.26
N LYS A 226 -1.13 13.09 -11.06
CA LYS A 226 -0.05 13.21 -12.06
C LYS A 226 -0.17 12.18 -13.19
N LEU A 227 -0.69 11.00 -12.89
CA LEU A 227 -0.79 9.88 -13.84
C LEU A 227 -2.06 9.93 -14.68
N LEU A 228 -3.15 10.49 -14.12
CA LEU A 228 -4.43 10.53 -14.81
C LEU A 228 -4.39 11.47 -16.03
N PRO A 229 -5.10 11.11 -17.13
CA PRO A 229 -5.41 12.05 -18.18
C PRO A 229 -6.16 13.27 -17.61
N ALA A 230 -6.01 14.43 -18.25
CA ALA A 230 -6.58 15.69 -17.77
C ALA A 230 -8.08 15.60 -17.48
N TRP A 231 -8.85 14.91 -18.33
CA TRP A 231 -10.28 14.72 -18.11
C TRP A 231 -10.57 13.86 -16.87
N CYS A 232 -9.85 12.74 -16.68
CA CYS A 232 -10.01 11.88 -15.51
C CYS A 232 -9.60 12.60 -14.21
N ALA A 233 -8.52 13.38 -14.25
CA ALA A 233 -8.10 14.18 -13.11
C ALA A 233 -9.18 15.19 -12.68
N GLY A 234 -9.94 15.74 -13.64
CA GLY A 234 -11.10 16.59 -13.37
C GLY A 234 -12.29 15.87 -12.72
N GLN A 235 -12.36 14.54 -12.78
CA GLN A 235 -13.41 13.75 -12.11
C GLN A 235 -13.10 13.46 -10.64
N LEU A 236 -11.87 13.71 -10.16
CA LEU A 236 -11.49 13.40 -8.78
C LEU A 236 -12.30 14.22 -7.75
N GLU A 237 -12.77 15.40 -8.13
CA GLU A 237 -13.61 16.23 -7.25
C GLU A 237 -15.03 15.67 -7.11
N SER A 238 -15.60 15.10 -8.17
CA SER A 238 -16.96 14.54 -8.16
C SER A 238 -17.01 13.05 -7.79
N THR A 239 -15.87 12.34 -7.84
CA THR A 239 -15.81 10.90 -7.54
C THR A 239 -15.45 10.68 -6.06
N PRO A 240 -16.29 9.97 -5.28
CA PRO A 240 -15.98 9.63 -3.89
C PRO A 240 -14.61 8.97 -3.72
N LEU A 241 -13.91 9.36 -2.64
CA LEU A 241 -12.59 8.84 -2.30
C LEU A 241 -12.67 8.11 -0.96
N VAL A 242 -12.19 6.87 -0.89
CA VAL A 242 -12.10 6.10 0.37
C VAL A 242 -10.64 6.00 0.79
N THR A 243 -10.34 6.34 2.04
CA THR A 243 -8.98 6.30 2.59
C THR A 243 -8.98 5.92 4.06
N PRO A 244 -8.00 5.14 4.56
CA PRO A 244 -7.88 4.87 5.99
C PRO A 244 -7.05 5.92 6.75
N ALA A 245 -6.59 6.98 6.07
CA ALA A 245 -5.65 7.93 6.62
C ALA A 245 -6.26 9.34 6.71
N GLY A 246 -6.49 9.85 7.91
CA GLY A 246 -7.10 11.18 8.12
C GLY A 246 -6.35 12.33 7.43
N ARG A 247 -5.01 12.24 7.30
CA ARG A 247 -4.22 13.24 6.55
C ARG A 247 -4.58 13.30 5.06
N VAL A 248 -5.04 12.20 4.49
CA VAL A 248 -5.50 12.15 3.08
C VAL A 248 -6.83 12.88 2.93
N LEU A 249 -7.73 12.80 3.92
CA LEU A 249 -8.99 13.55 3.89
C LEU A 249 -8.72 15.05 3.78
N LYS A 250 -7.83 15.56 4.65
CA LYS A 250 -7.43 16.96 4.64
C LYS A 250 -6.86 17.37 3.28
N GLU A 251 -5.86 16.63 2.78
CA GLU A 251 -5.26 16.92 1.47
C GLU A 251 -6.29 16.87 0.33
N ALA A 252 -7.22 15.90 0.36
CA ALA A 252 -8.26 15.78 -0.65
C ALA A 252 -9.21 16.98 -0.63
N LEU A 253 -9.63 17.46 0.54
CA LEU A 253 -10.48 18.64 0.68
C LEU A 253 -9.75 19.94 0.32
N ASP A 254 -8.47 20.06 0.72
CA ASP A 254 -7.64 21.22 0.37
C ASP A 254 -7.47 21.36 -1.16
N ARG A 255 -7.36 20.22 -1.86
CA ARG A 255 -7.17 20.16 -3.32
C ARG A 255 -8.47 20.15 -4.12
N TYR A 256 -9.51 19.53 -3.58
CA TYR A 256 -10.81 19.30 -4.21
C TYR A 256 -11.93 19.63 -3.21
N PRO A 257 -12.28 20.91 -3.02
CA PRO A 257 -13.19 21.35 -1.97
C PRO A 257 -14.60 20.74 -2.04
N ALA A 258 -15.09 20.36 -3.23
CA ALA A 258 -16.39 19.71 -3.39
C ALA A 258 -16.33 18.17 -3.29
N SER A 259 -15.15 17.59 -3.06
CA SER A 259 -14.99 16.14 -2.91
C SER A 259 -15.63 15.60 -1.64
N ARG A 260 -15.96 14.31 -1.66
CA ARG A 260 -16.57 13.57 -0.55
C ARG A 260 -15.64 12.44 -0.07
N PRO A 261 -14.49 12.75 0.55
CA PRO A 261 -13.58 11.71 1.02
C PRO A 261 -14.12 11.07 2.31
N ILE A 262 -14.08 9.75 2.38
CA ILE A 262 -14.56 8.93 3.51
C ILE A 262 -13.40 8.22 4.19
N LEU A 263 -13.43 8.25 5.52
CA LEU A 263 -12.47 7.52 6.35
C LEU A 263 -12.88 6.06 6.48
N ALA A 264 -12.04 5.15 6.02
CA ALA A 264 -12.16 3.73 6.34
C ALA A 264 -11.67 3.46 7.78
N PRO A 265 -12.25 2.47 8.50
CA PRO A 265 -11.83 2.12 9.86
C PRO A 265 -10.36 1.67 9.96
N GLY A 266 -9.80 1.16 8.87
CA GLY A 266 -8.46 0.65 8.81
C GLY A 266 -7.96 0.41 7.38
N PRO A 267 -6.67 0.09 7.21
CA PRO A 267 -6.07 -0.12 5.90
C PRO A 267 -6.29 -1.54 5.36
N GLY A 268 -6.97 -2.44 6.08
CA GLY A 268 -7.26 -3.80 5.64
C GLY A 268 -8.22 -3.83 4.45
N ALA A 269 -8.25 -4.93 3.69
CA ALA A 269 -9.20 -5.09 2.59
C ALA A 269 -10.66 -5.01 3.07
N ALA A 270 -10.98 -5.71 4.17
CA ALA A 270 -12.31 -5.71 4.78
C ALA A 270 -12.76 -4.30 5.21
N ASP A 271 -11.88 -3.54 5.88
CA ASP A 271 -12.16 -2.18 6.35
C ASP A 271 -12.49 -1.23 5.18
N MET A 272 -11.72 -1.33 4.09
CA MET A 272 -11.95 -0.52 2.89
C MET A 272 -13.26 -0.90 2.21
N VAL A 273 -13.55 -2.20 2.07
CA VAL A 273 -14.80 -2.68 1.47
C VAL A 273 -16.01 -2.23 2.30
N GLN A 274 -15.93 -2.31 3.63
CA GLN A 274 -16.98 -1.81 4.52
C GLN A 274 -17.27 -0.32 4.28
N ALA A 275 -16.23 0.51 4.14
CA ALA A 275 -16.39 1.93 3.87
C ALA A 275 -16.98 2.20 2.47
N ILE A 276 -16.60 1.40 1.46
CA ILE A 276 -17.18 1.48 0.10
C ILE A 276 -18.67 1.10 0.14
N ILE A 277 -19.05 0.04 0.86
CA ILE A 277 -20.46 -0.36 1.02
C ILE A 277 -21.27 0.73 1.70
N ALA A 278 -20.76 1.30 2.80
CA ALA A 278 -21.45 2.36 3.54
C ALA A 278 -21.75 3.59 2.67
N LEU A 279 -20.81 3.97 1.79
CA LEU A 279 -21.00 5.06 0.82
C LEU A 279 -22.19 4.80 -0.10
N GLN A 280 -22.36 3.57 -0.60
CA GLN A 280 -23.44 3.22 -1.53
C GLN A 280 -24.83 3.26 -0.87
N SER A 281 -24.93 2.87 0.39
CA SER A 281 -26.18 2.94 1.14
C SER A 281 -26.68 4.38 1.32
N THR A 282 -25.76 5.33 1.53
CA THR A 282 -26.10 6.77 1.62
C THR A 282 -26.57 7.38 0.29
N ASP A 283 -26.01 6.96 -0.84
CA ASP A 283 -26.40 7.48 -2.17
C ASP A 283 -27.69 6.81 -2.71
N SER A 284 -28.06 5.63 -2.21
CA SER A 284 -29.26 4.89 -2.64
C SER A 284 -30.57 5.37 -1.99
N GLY A 285 -30.52 6.38 -1.11
CA GLY A 285 -31.71 6.94 -0.45
C GLY A 285 -32.37 6.01 0.59
N ILE A 286 -31.70 4.93 1.00
CA ILE A 286 -32.14 4.06 2.08
C ILE A 286 -31.28 4.39 3.30
N ALA A 287 -31.71 5.41 4.06
CA ALA A 287 -31.26 5.56 5.44
C ALA A 287 -31.87 4.42 6.29
N PRO A 288 -31.17 3.95 7.34
CA PRO A 288 -31.71 2.94 8.26
C PRO A 288 -33.01 3.40 8.95
#